data_AF-A0A519ZQZ6-F1
#
_entry.id   AF-A0A519ZQZ6-F1
#
_cell.length_a   1.000
_cell.length_b   1.000
_cell.length_c   1.000
_cell.angle_alpha   90.00
_cell.angle_beta   90.00
_cell.angle_gamma   90.00
#
_symmetry.space_group_name_H-M   'P 1'
#
loop_
_entity.id
_entity.type
_entity.pdbx_description
1 polymer ?
#
loop_
_entity_poly.entity_id
_entity_poly.type
_entity_poly.pdbx_seq_one_letter_code
_entity_poly.pdbx_strand_id
1 'polypeptide(L)'
;NKQIFMITDGKPTCLKENGRYYKNSIGLDRKVINKTLNMAAQCKRLNIPITTFMIAKDPYLQQFVRQFTEINGGKAFYSSLNGLGEYIFEDYIKNRRRTYR
;
A
#
# COMPACT_ATOMS: atom_id res chain seq x y z
N ASN A 1 9.11 -11.06 12.55
CA ASN A 1 8.18 -9.96 12.24
C ASN A 1 7.85 -9.94 10.76
N LYS A 2 6.55 -9.95 10.42
CA LYS A 2 6.09 -9.83 9.02
C LYS A 2 5.96 -8.35 8.66
N GLN A 3 6.31 -7.99 7.44
CA GLN A 3 6.25 -6.63 6.91
C GLN A 3 5.84 -6.70 5.43
N ILE A 4 5.14 -5.69 4.93
CA ILE A 4 4.76 -5.60 3.52
C ILE A 4 5.37 -4.32 2.94
N PHE A 5 6.08 -4.46 1.83
CA PHE A 5 6.50 -3.35 0.99
C PHE A 5 5.58 -3.34 -0.23
N MET A 6 4.80 -2.28 -0.38
CA MET A 6 3.82 -2.13 -1.47
C MET A 6 4.30 -1.05 -2.43
N ILE A 7 4.38 -1.37 -3.72
CA ILE A 7 4.64 -0.41 -4.78
C ILE A 7 3.37 -0.31 -5.62
N THR A 8 2.83 0.89 -5.77
CA THR A 8 1.55 1.12 -6.46
C THR A 8 1.53 2.46 -7.18
N ASP A 9 0.72 2.59 -8.22
CA ASP A 9 0.37 3.88 -8.84
C ASP A 9 -0.87 4.51 -8.18
N GLY A 10 -1.59 3.79 -7.31
CA GLY A 10 -2.72 4.36 -6.58
C GLY A 10 -3.80 3.37 -6.15
N LYS A 11 -5.04 3.71 -6.51
CA LYS A 11 -6.29 3.07 -6.08
C LYS A 11 -6.48 1.70 -6.74
N PRO A 12 -6.97 0.69 -6.01
CA PRO A 12 -7.33 -0.60 -6.59
C PRO A 12 -8.51 -0.50 -7.57
N THR A 13 -8.49 -1.37 -8.57
CA THR A 13 -9.54 -1.51 -9.61
C THR A 13 -10.03 -2.94 -9.78
N CYS A 14 -9.48 -3.88 -9.00
CA CYS A 14 -9.74 -5.30 -9.16
C CYS A 14 -9.70 -6.04 -7.82
N LEU A 15 -10.55 -7.06 -7.68
CA LEU A 15 -10.48 -8.09 -6.65
C LEU A 15 -10.36 -9.47 -7.30
N LYS A 16 -9.60 -10.37 -6.66
CA LYS A 16 -9.60 -11.79 -6.98
C LYS A 16 -10.45 -12.52 -5.95
N GLU A 17 -11.58 -13.07 -6.37
CA GLU A 17 -12.55 -13.77 -5.51
C GLU A 17 -12.88 -15.12 -6.14
N ASN A 18 -12.74 -16.21 -5.37
CA ASN A 18 -13.07 -17.57 -5.80
C ASN A 18 -12.43 -17.97 -7.15
N GLY A 19 -11.16 -17.60 -7.34
CA GLY A 19 -10.42 -17.88 -8.57
C GLY A 19 -10.78 -16.97 -9.77
N ARG A 20 -11.78 -16.10 -9.64
CA ARG A 20 -12.21 -15.17 -10.70
C ARG A 20 -11.80 -13.74 -10.38
N TYR A 21 -11.61 -12.94 -11.43
CA TYR A 21 -11.30 -11.52 -11.30
C TYR A 21 -12.58 -10.69 -11.42
N TYR A 22 -12.92 -9.98 -10.36
CA TYR A 22 -13.87 -8.88 -10.40
C TYR A 22 -13.08 -7.62 -10.76
N LYS A 23 -13.34 -7.03 -11.94
CA LYS A 23 -12.66 -5.84 -12.43
C LYS A 23 -13.69 -4.74 -12.65
N ASN A 24 -13.42 -3.58 -12.09
CA ASN A 24 -14.16 -2.37 -12.38
C ASN A 24 -13.21 -1.17 -12.30
N SER A 25 -12.82 -0.68 -13.46
CA SER A 25 -11.95 0.49 -13.61
C SER A 25 -12.72 1.81 -13.55
N ILE A 26 -14.06 1.79 -13.58
CA ILE A 26 -14.88 2.99 -13.62
C ILE A 26 -15.11 3.50 -12.18
N GLY A 27 -14.38 4.55 -11.82
CA GLY A 27 -14.66 5.38 -10.63
C GLY A 27 -14.46 4.70 -9.26
N LEU A 28 -15.33 5.10 -8.32
CA LEU A 28 -15.37 4.67 -6.92
C LEU A 28 -16.13 3.34 -6.76
N ASP A 29 -15.56 2.24 -7.24
CA ASP A 29 -16.08 0.92 -6.90
C ASP A 29 -15.94 0.67 -5.39
N ARG A 30 -17.03 0.88 -4.66
CA ARG A 30 -17.07 0.75 -3.19
C ARG A 30 -16.71 -0.66 -2.73
N LYS A 31 -17.01 -1.69 -3.51
CA LYS A 31 -16.68 -3.08 -3.15
C LYS A 31 -15.17 -3.26 -3.15
N VAL A 32 -14.50 -2.85 -4.23
CA VAL A 32 -13.03 -2.95 -4.37
C VAL A 32 -12.32 -2.12 -3.30
N ILE A 33 -12.76 -0.86 -3.13
CA ILE A 33 -12.15 0.08 -2.17
C ILE A 33 -12.31 -0.43 -0.73
N ASN A 34 -13.55 -0.71 -0.30
CA ASN A 34 -13.81 -1.11 1.07
C ASN A 34 -13.12 -2.43 1.42
N LYS A 35 -13.10 -3.39 0.49
CA LYS A 35 -12.37 -4.65 0.70
C LYS A 35 -10.88 -4.40 0.92
N THR A 36 -10.28 -3.51 0.13
CA THR A 36 -8.86 -3.18 0.24
C THR A 36 -8.54 -2.47 1.56
N LEU A 37 -9.34 -1.48 1.97
CA LEU A 37 -9.17 -0.79 3.26
C LEU A 37 -9.39 -1.74 4.45
N ASN A 38 -10.34 -2.66 4.36
CA ASN A 38 -10.55 -3.69 5.39
C ASN A 38 -9.33 -4.62 5.54
N MET A 39 -8.65 -4.96 4.45
CA MET A 39 -7.41 -5.74 4.51
C MET A 39 -6.26 -4.94 5.14
N ALA A 40 -6.15 -3.62 4.89
CA ALA A 40 -5.19 -2.76 5.58
C ALA A 40 -5.41 -2.75 7.10
N ALA A 41 -6.67 -2.62 7.54
CA ALA A 41 -7.05 -2.68 8.95
C ALA A 41 -6.75 -4.05 9.59
N GLN A 42 -6.95 -5.14 8.84
CA GLN A 42 -6.56 -6.49 9.27
C GLN A 42 -5.05 -6.60 9.46
N CYS A 43 -4.25 -6.08 8.51
CA CYS A 43 -2.79 -6.06 8.64
C CYS A 43 -2.34 -5.30 9.89
N LYS A 44 -2.97 -4.15 10.19
CA LYS A 44 -2.72 -3.39 11.43
C LYS A 44 -2.98 -4.23 12.68
N ARG A 45 -4.13 -4.90 12.77
CA ARG A 45 -4.47 -5.78 13.91
C ARG A 45 -3.49 -6.95 14.08
N LEU A 46 -2.90 -7.42 13.00
CA LEU A 46 -1.89 -8.48 13.00
C LEU A 46 -0.46 -7.95 13.22
N ASN A 47 -0.28 -6.65 13.50
CA ASN A 47 1.01 -5.98 13.62
C ASN A 47 1.90 -6.16 12.36
N ILE A 48 1.28 -6.11 11.17
CA ILE A 48 1.96 -6.17 9.88
C ILE A 48 1.95 -4.76 9.27
N PRO A 49 3.04 -3.98 9.45
CA PRO A 49 3.13 -2.66 8.85
C PRO A 49 3.29 -2.77 7.33
N ILE A 50 2.64 -1.84 6.62
CA ILE A 50 2.74 -1.68 5.18
C ILE A 50 3.51 -0.38 4.88
N THR A 51 4.69 -0.51 4.28
CA THR A 51 5.40 0.63 3.69
C THR A 51 4.97 0.74 2.23
N THR A 52 4.27 1.83 1.89
CA THR A 52 3.75 2.07 0.54
C THR A 52 4.63 3.06 -0.20
N PHE A 53 5.02 2.70 -1.43
CA PHE A 53 5.69 3.57 -2.37
C PHE A 53 4.75 3.86 -3.52
N MET A 54 4.31 5.11 -3.62
CA MET A 54 3.41 5.54 -4.65
C MET A 54 4.17 6.21 -5.80
N ILE A 55 3.97 5.70 -7.02
CA ILE A 55 4.61 6.18 -8.25
C ILE A 55 3.60 6.93 -9.13
N ALA A 56 2.86 7.88 -8.55
CA ALA A 56 1.97 8.75 -9.33
C ALA A 56 1.75 10.10 -8.64
N LYS A 57 1.48 11.11 -9.47
CA LYS A 57 1.20 12.49 -9.02
C LYS A 57 -0.30 12.83 -8.97
N ASP A 58 -1.17 11.90 -9.38
CA ASP A 58 -2.61 12.14 -9.41
C ASP A 58 -3.17 12.36 -7.98
N PRO A 59 -3.77 13.53 -7.68
CA PRO A 59 -4.22 13.86 -6.34
C PRO A 59 -5.29 12.91 -5.78
N TYR A 60 -6.15 12.37 -6.64
CA TYR A 60 -7.23 11.46 -6.26
C TYR A 60 -6.67 10.09 -5.87
N LEU A 61 -5.72 9.56 -6.66
CA LEU A 61 -5.01 8.33 -6.31
C LEU A 61 -4.21 8.48 -5.02
N GLN A 62 -3.61 9.66 -4.79
CA GLN A 62 -2.87 9.92 -3.54
C GLN A 62 -3.79 9.97 -2.33
N GLN A 63 -5.03 10.46 -2.48
CA GLN A 63 -5.99 10.49 -1.39
C GLN A 63 -6.31 9.07 -0.91
N PHE A 64 -6.49 8.12 -1.83
CA PHE A 64 -6.67 6.72 -1.47
C PHE A 64 -5.45 6.18 -0.70
N VAL A 65 -4.23 6.42 -1.19
CA VAL A 65 -3.01 5.93 -0.54
C VAL A 65 -2.82 6.53 0.86
N ARG A 66 -3.15 7.82 1.05
CA ARG A 66 -3.15 8.46 2.38
C ARG A 66 -4.10 7.73 3.34
N GLN A 67 -5.35 7.55 2.94
CA GLN A 67 -6.36 6.85 3.76
C GLN A 67 -5.95 5.41 4.08
N PHE A 68 -5.45 4.68 3.08
CA PHE A 68 -4.96 3.32 3.25
C PHE A 68 -3.82 3.24 4.27
N THR A 69 -2.88 4.19 4.21
CA THR A 69 -1.73 4.28 5.10
C THR A 69 -2.14 4.61 6.52
N GLU A 70 -3.07 5.56 6.70
CA GLU A 70 -3.64 5.91 8.01
C GLU A 70 -4.33 4.71 8.66
N ILE A 71 -5.15 3.97 7.89
CA ILE A 71 -5.85 2.78 8.36
C ILE A 71 -4.87 1.68 8.77
N ASN A 72 -3.79 1.45 8.01
CA ASN A 72 -2.78 0.47 8.37
C ASN A 72 -1.88 0.94 9.53
N GLY A 73 -1.68 2.25 9.69
CA GLY A 73 -0.65 2.82 10.59
C GLY A 73 0.77 2.66 10.04
N GLY A 74 0.90 2.50 8.72
CA GLY A 74 2.17 2.30 8.03
C GLY A 74 2.82 3.62 7.60
N LYS A 75 3.64 3.57 6.54
CA LYS A 75 4.25 4.75 5.93
C LYS A 75 3.93 4.81 4.45
N ALA A 76 3.85 6.03 3.91
CA ALA A 76 3.74 6.26 2.47
C ALA A 76 4.85 7.21 1.99
N PHE A 77 5.51 6.82 0.92
CA PHE A 77 6.49 7.63 0.21
C PHE A 77 5.93 7.97 -1.18
N TYR A 78 5.92 9.27 -1.50
CA TYR A 78 5.44 9.79 -2.78
C TYR A 78 6.67 10.27 -3.55
N SER A 79 7.17 9.47 -4.47
CA SER A 79 8.42 9.74 -5.19
C SER A 79 8.19 9.66 -6.70
N SER A 80 9.05 10.32 -7.47
CA SER A 80 9.21 10.01 -8.90
C SER A 80 10.00 8.70 -9.07
N LEU A 81 9.89 8.03 -10.23
CA LEU A 81 10.59 6.75 -10.46
C LEU A 81 12.09 6.80 -10.12
N ASN A 82 12.74 7.96 -10.34
CA ASN A 82 14.18 8.12 -10.19
C ASN A 82 14.68 8.05 -8.74
N GLY A 83 13.83 8.36 -7.74
CA GLY A 83 14.20 8.30 -6.32
C GLY A 83 13.72 7.04 -5.60
N LEU A 84 12.87 6.22 -6.24
CA LEU A 84 12.20 5.10 -5.59
C LEU A 84 13.18 4.02 -5.11
N GLY A 85 14.19 3.70 -5.93
CA GLY A 85 15.15 2.63 -5.64
C GLY A 85 15.91 2.90 -4.35
N GLU A 86 16.50 4.09 -4.21
CA GLU A 86 17.28 4.49 -3.02
C GLU A 86 16.43 4.41 -1.74
N TYR A 87 15.19 4.90 -1.77
CA TYR A 87 14.30 4.83 -0.60
C TYR A 87 13.91 3.40 -0.20
N ILE A 88 13.64 2.52 -1.18
CA ILE A 88 13.33 1.11 -0.90
C ILE A 88 14.53 0.45 -0.21
N PHE A 89 15.74 0.67 -0.72
CA PHE A 89 16.97 0.12 -0.13
C PHE A 89 17.19 0.62 1.31
N GLU A 90 17.02 1.92 1.56
CA GLU A 90 17.18 2.49 2.90
C GLU A 90 16.18 1.92 3.91
N ASP A 91 14.88 1.86 3.57
CA ASP A 91 13.86 1.33 4.49
C ASP A 91 14.07 -0.17 4.74
N TYR A 92 14.43 -0.93 3.71
CA TYR A 92 14.76 -2.36 3.86
C TYR A 92 15.94 -2.57 4.83
N ILE A 93 17.05 -1.84 4.64
CA ILE A 93 18.24 -1.95 5.50
C ILE A 93 17.92 -1.53 6.94
N LYS A 94 17.20 -0.42 7.13
CA LYS A 94 16.83 0.09 8.46
C LYS A 94 15.95 -0.90 9.23
N ASN A 95 14.99 -1.54 8.57
CA ASN A 95 14.14 -2.56 9.18
C ASN A 95 14.92 -3.85 9.50
N ARG A 96 15.89 -4.25 8.67
CA ARG A 96 16.75 -5.41 8.96
C ARG A 96 17.66 -5.18 10.17
N ARG A 97 18.27 -4.01 10.30
CA ARG A 97 19.17 -3.67 11.44
C ARG A 97 18.46 -3.69 12.80
N ARG A 98 17.17 -3.36 12.86
CA ARG A 98 16.35 -3.45 14.09
C ARG A 98 16.10 -4.89 14.55
N THR A 99 16.27 -5.88 13.68
CA THR A 99 16.01 -7.28 13.98
C THR A 99 17.22 -7.99 14.62
N TYR A 100 18.40 -7.34 14.64
CA TYR A 100 19.66 -7.92 15.11
C TYR A 100 20.14 -7.35 16.47
N ARG A 101 19.23 -6.78 17.27
CA ARG A 101 19.45 -6.40 18.66
C ARG A 101 18.45 -7.14 19.53
#